data_AF-A0A8G0LKQ2-F1
#
_entry.id   AF-A0A8G0LKQ2-F1
#
_cell.length_a   1.000
_cell.length_b   1.000
_cell.length_c   1.000
_cell.angle_alpha   90.00
_cell.angle_beta   90.00
_cell.angle_gamma   90.00
#
_symmetry.space_group_name_H-M   'P 1'
#
loop_
_entity.id
_entity.type
_entity.pdbx_description
1 polymer ?
#
loop_
_entity_poly.entity_id
_entity_poly.type
_entity_poly.pdbx_seq_one_letter_code
_entity_poly.pdbx_strand_id
1 'polypeptide(L)'
;MSETVDKSPHWDVALWETHETEDDCTLVIRTDNGRAFYCQISPSRFHQSPAIKDQYFRCLNLLRSGDEEDDFYMEDACDWLSKPFEPLITRLAPCTLK
;
A
#
# COMPACT_ATOMS: atom_id res chain seq x y z
N MET A 1 -32.05 -10.69 6.54
CA MET A 1 -31.28 -10.31 5.34
C MET A 1 -30.18 -9.41 5.86
N SER A 2 -28.96 -9.94 5.96
CA SER A 2 -27.84 -9.18 6.51
C SER A 2 -27.28 -8.33 5.37
N GLU A 3 -27.49 -7.00 5.45
CA GLU A 3 -26.76 -6.05 4.61
C GLU A 3 -25.27 -6.25 4.87
N THR A 4 -24.58 -6.81 3.89
CA THR A 4 -23.14 -6.69 3.79
C THR A 4 -22.87 -5.22 3.50
N VAL A 5 -22.59 -4.43 4.54
CA VAL A 5 -21.95 -3.13 4.37
C VAL A 5 -20.75 -3.39 3.48
N ASP A 6 -20.77 -2.78 2.30
CA ASP A 6 -19.64 -2.72 1.41
C ASP A 6 -18.47 -2.15 2.20
N LYS A 7 -17.59 -3.05 2.62
CA LYS A 7 -16.47 -2.77 3.52
C LYS A 7 -15.26 -2.35 2.70
N SER A 8 -15.51 -1.74 1.55
CA SER A 8 -14.47 -1.13 0.73
C SER A 8 -13.75 -0.08 1.59
N PRO A 9 -12.41 -0.13 1.67
CA PRO A 9 -11.67 0.89 2.38
C PRO A 9 -12.01 2.25 1.78
N HIS A 10 -12.22 3.25 2.63
CA HIS A 10 -12.50 4.65 2.21
C HIS A 10 -11.26 5.37 1.69
N TRP A 11 -10.34 4.58 1.18
CA TRP A 11 -9.05 4.98 0.68
C TRP A 11 -8.55 3.94 -0.31
N ASP A 12 -7.77 4.40 -1.28
CA ASP A 12 -7.18 3.60 -2.34
C ASP A 12 -5.72 4.01 -2.56
N VAL A 13 -4.88 3.07 -3.00
CA VAL A 13 -3.56 3.39 -3.54
C VAL A 13 -3.76 3.95 -4.95
N ALA A 14 -3.73 5.27 -5.07
CA ALA A 14 -3.97 5.94 -6.34
C ALA A 14 -2.79 5.84 -7.30
N LEU A 15 -1.56 5.83 -6.75
CA LEU A 15 -0.31 5.82 -7.49
C LEU A 15 0.79 5.17 -6.64
N TRP A 16 1.83 4.67 -7.29
CA TRP A 16 3.09 4.34 -6.64
C TRP A 16 4.26 4.91 -7.44
N GLU A 17 5.34 5.22 -6.73
CA GLU A 17 6.60 5.66 -7.31
C GLU A 17 7.69 4.66 -6.88
N THR A 18 8.36 4.10 -7.88
CA THR A 18 9.52 3.24 -7.71
C THR A 18 10.65 3.80 -8.58
N HIS A 19 11.89 3.53 -8.18
CA HIS A 19 13.07 3.89 -8.97
C HIS A 19 13.81 2.62 -9.38
N GLU A 20 14.46 2.58 -10.55
CA GLU A 20 15.14 1.37 -11.04
C GLU A 20 16.32 0.94 -10.14
N THR A 21 17.01 1.91 -9.54
CA THR A 21 18.29 1.68 -8.82
C THR A 21 18.22 1.87 -7.30
N GLU A 22 17.10 2.38 -6.79
CA GLU A 22 16.92 2.55 -5.33
C GLU A 22 16.12 1.38 -4.77
N ASP A 23 15.96 1.25 -3.47
CA ASP A 23 15.14 0.19 -2.87
C ASP A 23 13.89 0.73 -2.17
N ASP A 24 13.69 2.05 -2.22
CA ASP A 24 12.55 2.72 -1.60
C ASP A 24 11.34 2.73 -2.54
N CYS A 25 10.15 2.81 -1.95
CA CYS A 25 8.88 2.91 -2.67
C CYS A 25 8.02 3.98 -1.99
N THR A 26 7.36 4.82 -2.79
CA THR A 26 6.34 5.75 -2.28
C THR A 26 4.98 5.31 -2.78
N LEU A 27 4.02 5.11 -1.85
CA LEU A 27 2.61 4.99 -2.20
C LEU A 27 1.92 6.34 -2.05
N VAL A 28 1.11 6.71 -3.03
CA VAL A 28 0.19 7.85 -2.92
C VAL A 28 -1.20 7.31 -2.67
N ILE A 29 -1.66 7.45 -1.42
CA ILE A 29 -2.97 6.98 -1.00
C ILE A 29 -3.94 8.16 -0.99
N ARG A 30 -5.10 7.99 -1.61
CA ARG A 30 -6.20 8.97 -1.59
C ARG A 30 -7.33 8.47 -0.70
N THR A 31 -8.09 9.39 -0.14
CA THR A 31 -9.25 9.08 0.70
C THR A 31 -10.50 9.76 0.18
N ASP A 32 -11.67 9.19 0.47
CA ASP A 32 -12.97 9.72 0.01
C ASP A 32 -13.24 11.15 0.51
N ASN A 33 -12.65 11.53 1.65
CA ASN A 33 -12.76 12.88 2.20
C ASN A 33 -11.74 13.89 1.60
N GLY A 34 -11.09 13.53 0.49
CA GLY A 34 -10.23 14.41 -0.30
C GLY A 34 -8.81 14.60 0.24
N ARG A 35 -8.34 13.75 1.17
CA ARG A 35 -6.96 13.80 1.67
C ARG A 35 -6.06 12.90 0.82
N ALA A 36 -4.78 13.24 0.80
CA ALA A 36 -3.74 12.43 0.19
C ALA A 36 -2.62 12.17 1.21
N PHE A 37 -2.14 10.93 1.23
CA PHE A 37 -1.02 10.48 2.05
C PHE A 37 0.11 10.02 1.13
N TYR A 38 1.31 10.57 1.34
CA TYR A 38 2.53 10.17 0.66
C TYR A 38 3.32 9.27 1.61
N CYS A 39 3.24 7.97 1.38
CA CYS A 39 3.74 6.94 2.27
C CYS A 39 5.05 6.37 1.72
N GLN A 40 6.19 6.83 2.23
CA GLN A 40 7.50 6.29 1.88
C GLN A 40 7.82 5.04 2.71
N ILE A 41 8.20 3.97 2.01
CA ILE A 41 8.69 2.71 2.58
C ILE A 41 10.17 2.61 2.25
N SER A 42 10.99 2.36 3.26
CA SER A 42 12.42 2.09 3.07
C SER A 42 12.81 0.78 3.76
N PRO A 43 13.26 -0.25 3.00
CA PRO A 43 13.63 -1.55 3.57
C PRO A 43 14.86 -1.48 4.47
N SER A 44 15.65 -0.40 4.38
CA SER A 44 16.75 -0.09 5.30
C SER A 44 16.29 0.01 6.77
N ARG A 45 15.01 0.30 7.00
CA ARG A 45 14.40 0.47 8.33
C ARG A 45 13.69 -0.78 8.85
N PHE A 46 13.75 -1.90 8.12
CA PHE A 46 13.08 -3.12 8.54
C PHE A 46 13.88 -3.78 9.67
N HIS A 47 13.25 -3.97 10.83
CA HIS A 47 13.88 -4.59 11.99
C HIS A 47 14.07 -6.10 11.74
N GLN A 48 15.29 -6.49 11.34
CA GLN A 48 15.81 -7.89 11.29
C GLN A 48 14.77 -8.98 10.93
N SER A 49 13.92 -8.73 9.93
CA SER A 49 12.96 -9.72 9.43
C SER A 49 13.25 -9.99 7.96
N PRO A 50 14.06 -11.02 7.66
CA PRO A 50 14.38 -11.41 6.29
C PRO A 50 13.12 -11.66 5.47
N ALA A 51 12.13 -12.37 6.04
CA ALA A 51 10.88 -12.70 5.34
C ALA A 51 10.07 -11.45 4.93
N ILE A 52 10.01 -10.42 5.78
CA ILE A 52 9.32 -9.16 5.45
C ILE A 52 10.07 -8.39 4.37
N LYS A 53 11.41 -8.40 4.43
CA LYS A 53 12.25 -7.78 3.41
C LYS A 53 12.12 -8.47 2.05
N ASP A 54 12.07 -9.81 2.04
CA ASP A 54 11.89 -10.60 0.82
C ASP A 54 10.52 -10.35 0.20
N GLN A 55 9.44 -10.36 1.00
CA GLN A 55 8.10 -10.03 0.52
C GLN A 55 8.01 -8.60 0.00
N TYR A 56 8.67 -7.65 0.66
CA TYR A 56 8.74 -6.27 0.16
C TYR A 56 9.42 -6.20 -1.20
N PHE A 57 10.56 -6.87 -1.40
CA PHE A 57 11.23 -6.87 -2.70
C PHE A 57 10.42 -7.57 -3.79
N ARG A 58 9.66 -8.61 -3.44
CA ARG A 58 8.70 -9.21 -4.36
C ARG A 58 7.66 -8.18 -4.84
N CYS A 59 7.08 -7.42 -3.91
CA CYS A 59 6.15 -6.33 -4.25
C CYS A 59 6.83 -5.25 -5.11
N LEU A 60 8.01 -4.80 -4.69
CA LEU A 60 8.76 -3.74 -5.37
C LEU A 60 9.12 -4.10 -6.80
N ASN A 61 9.58 -5.33 -7.03
CA ASN A 61 9.92 -5.81 -8.36
C ASN A 61 8.69 -5.87 -9.26
N LEU A 62 7.57 -6.38 -8.75
CA LEU A 62 6.30 -6.38 -9.48
C LEU A 62 5.86 -4.96 -9.87
N LEU A 63 5.92 -4.00 -8.95
CA LEU A 63 5.55 -2.61 -9.22
C LEU A 63 6.48 -1.90 -10.20
N ARG A 64 7.70 -2.41 -10.42
CA ARG A 64 8.68 -1.89 -11.38
C ARG A 64 8.51 -2.49 -12.77
N SER A 65 8.42 -3.81 -12.85
CA SER A 65 8.36 -4.50 -14.13
C SER A 65 6.96 -4.54 -14.72
N GLY A 66 5.93 -4.54 -13.87
CA GLY A 66 4.56 -4.87 -14.25
C GLY A 66 4.39 -6.36 -14.60
N ASP A 67 5.41 -7.19 -14.36
CA ASP A 67 5.40 -8.62 -14.67
C ASP A 67 4.73 -9.38 -13.52
N GLU A 68 3.45 -9.69 -13.70
CA GLU A 68 2.65 -10.47 -12.75
C GLU A 68 3.12 -11.93 -12.70
N GLU A 69 3.27 -12.49 -11.49
CA GLU A 69 3.66 -13.88 -11.26
C GLU A 69 2.51 -14.64 -10.59
N ASP A 70 2.15 -15.83 -11.12
CA ASP A 70 1.33 -16.86 -10.46
C ASP A 70 0.40 -16.36 -9.33
N ASP A 71 -0.76 -15.81 -9.71
CA ASP A 71 -1.81 -15.30 -8.81
C ASP A 71 -1.37 -14.17 -7.85
N PHE A 72 -0.28 -13.47 -8.14
CA PHE A 72 0.17 -12.28 -7.42
C PHE A 72 0.22 -11.07 -8.36
N TYR A 73 -0.80 -10.23 -8.24
CA TYR A 73 -1.07 -9.08 -9.11
C TYR A 73 -0.60 -7.77 -8.47
N MET A 74 -0.56 -6.69 -9.27
CA MET A 74 -0.18 -5.36 -8.77
C MET A 74 -1.07 -4.90 -7.61
N GLU A 75 -2.34 -5.29 -7.61
CA GLU A 75 -3.29 -5.04 -6.52
C GLU A 75 -2.83 -5.70 -5.21
N ASP A 76 -2.39 -6.96 -5.25
CA ASP A 76 -1.88 -7.67 -4.07
C ASP A 76 -0.62 -7.00 -3.48
N ALA A 77 0.26 -6.49 -4.35
CA ALA A 77 1.43 -5.72 -3.92
C ALA A 77 1.02 -4.41 -3.25
N CYS A 78 0.09 -3.65 -3.85
CA CYS A 78 -0.42 -2.40 -3.28
C CYS A 78 -1.12 -2.63 -1.94
N ASP A 79 -1.95 -3.68 -1.83
CA ASP A 79 -2.64 -4.07 -0.60
C ASP A 79 -1.64 -4.43 0.50
N TRP A 80 -0.62 -5.22 0.17
CA TRP A 80 0.39 -5.61 1.16
C TRP A 80 1.23 -4.41 1.63
N LEU A 81 1.67 -3.55 0.70
CA LEU A 81 2.51 -2.38 1.00
C LEU A 81 1.74 -1.28 1.74
N SER A 82 0.44 -1.14 1.51
CA SER A 82 -0.40 -0.12 2.15
C SER A 82 -0.83 -0.49 3.57
N LYS A 83 -0.90 -1.80 3.87
CA LYS A 83 -1.36 -2.35 5.16
C LYS A 83 -0.73 -1.73 6.42
N PRO A 84 0.58 -1.44 6.49
CA PRO A 84 1.17 -0.80 7.66
C PRO A 84 0.65 0.63 7.93
N PHE A 85 0.12 1.31 6.91
CA PHE A 85 -0.36 2.69 6.99
C PHE A 85 -1.84 2.78 7.32
N GLU A 86 -2.62 1.72 7.11
CA GLU A 86 -4.08 1.68 7.32
C GLU A 86 -4.51 2.29 8.68
N PRO A 87 -3.91 1.92 9.83
CA PRO A 87 -4.32 2.50 11.12
C PRO A 87 -4.13 4.02 11.19
N LEU A 88 -3.10 4.56 10.53
CA LEU A 88 -2.84 5.99 10.48
C LEU A 88 -3.82 6.71 9.54
N ILE A 89 -4.08 6.14 8.38
CA ILE A 89 -5.02 6.68 7.39
C ILE A 89 -6.42 6.75 7.99
N THR A 90 -6.93 5.64 8.57
CA THR A 90 -8.25 5.60 9.21
C THR A 90 -8.37 6.61 10.34
N ARG A 91 -7.31 6.83 11.11
CA ARG A 91 -7.30 7.82 12.20
C ARG A 91 -7.29 9.26 11.71
N LEU A 92 -6.52 9.56 10.65
CA LEU A 92 -6.28 10.93 10.17
C LEU A 92 -7.28 11.39 9.11
N ALA A 93 -7.95 10.45 8.45
CA ALA A 93 -8.94 10.69 7.42
C ALA A 93 -10.20 9.85 7.68
N PRO A 94 -10.89 10.04 8.83
CA PRO A 94 -12.12 9.31 9.09
C PRO A 94 -13.17 9.63 8.02
N CYS A 95 -13.96 8.62 7.67
CA CYS A 95 -15.00 8.67 6.62
C CYS A 95 -16.16 9.60 6.99
N THR A 96 -16.22 10.02 8.25
CA THR A 96 -17.25 10.91 8.79
C THR A 96 -16.67 12.30 8.98
N LEU A 97 -17.15 13.26 8.18
CA LEU A 97 -17.24 14.64 8.63
C LEU A 97 -18.12 14.63 9.88
N LYS A 98 -17.52 14.87 11.05
CA LYS A 98 -18.28 15.17 12.27
C LYS A 98 -18.91 16.54 12.17
#